data_AF-A0A968LFI8-F1
#
_entry.id   AF-A0A968LFI8-F1
#
_cell.length_a   1.000
_cell.length_b   1.000
_cell.length_c   1.000
_cell.angle_alpha   90.00
_cell.angle_beta   90.00
_cell.angle_gamma   90.00
#
_symmetry.space_group_name_H-M   'P 1'
#
loop_
_entity.id
_entity.type
_entity.pdbx_description
1 polymer ?
#
loop_
_entity_poly.entity_id
_entity_poly.type
_entity_poly.pdbx_seq_one_letter_code
_entity_poly.pdbx_strand_id
1 'polypeptide(L)'
;MFVREIGGRRFVPLHLLPTAAWLSLWNEDIRERLLATEPEALFQHGDPAGLDVIVRRRALEVYLERYKGQKRQFDHFDPGALRRFAPALEDAVMANLKRQDLPHEAIAFLLQLAVEGGLTSCSSYGVFWAANIGADSRLRREAFRAVAALASKQEKRRLADQLLRDPGEWEQNVVGVFASHFFPSVLSAAELGTLLRRVAPGSPRTHTHIKTFVWHELPVICPAADRLTMLRELAETLRQTTRDQGWLVHGLQELSRTVIEAVSPDEEPPDELKDSLLLLMSVDELPLTAR
;
A
#
# COMPACT_ATOMS: atom_id res chain seq x y z
N MET A 1 -32.91 -20.56 11.46
CA MET A 1 -31.60 -21.23 11.25
C MET A 1 -30.72 -20.28 10.45
N PHE A 2 -29.50 -19.96 10.93
CA PHE A 2 -28.60 -18.97 10.29
C PHE A 2 -28.00 -19.45 8.97
N VAL A 3 -27.83 -20.77 8.81
CA VAL A 3 -27.32 -21.39 7.59
C VAL A 3 -28.47 -21.74 6.66
N ARG A 4 -28.31 -21.44 5.38
CA ARG A 4 -29.20 -21.87 4.29
C ARG A 4 -28.43 -22.80 3.35
N GLU A 5 -29.16 -23.66 2.65
CA GLU A 5 -28.61 -24.55 1.64
C GLU A 5 -29.29 -24.26 0.30
N ILE A 6 -28.51 -23.92 -0.72
CA ILE A 6 -28.98 -23.74 -2.10
C ILE A 6 -28.03 -24.51 -3.02
N GLY A 7 -28.57 -25.42 -3.83
CA GLY A 7 -27.76 -26.21 -4.78
C GLY A 7 -26.64 -27.04 -4.14
N GLY A 8 -26.87 -27.56 -2.93
CA GLY A 8 -25.88 -28.36 -2.18
C GLY A 8 -24.75 -27.54 -1.53
N ARG A 9 -24.78 -26.21 -1.64
CA ARG A 9 -23.87 -25.30 -0.93
C ARG A 9 -24.55 -24.67 0.26
N ARG A 10 -23.88 -24.73 1.41
CA ARG A 10 -24.30 -24.08 2.65
C ARG A 10 -23.65 -22.72 2.76
N PHE A 11 -24.44 -21.71 3.08
CA PHE A 11 -23.97 -20.34 3.28
C PHE A 11 -24.80 -19.64 4.36
N VAL A 12 -24.28 -18.57 4.93
CA VAL A 12 -25.04 -17.68 5.83
C VAL A 12 -25.43 -16.44 5.03
N PRO A 13 -26.73 -16.08 4.94
CA PRO A 13 -27.14 -14.86 4.24
C PRO A 13 -26.38 -13.63 4.75
N LEU A 14 -25.91 -12.77 3.85
CA LEU A 14 -25.03 -11.62 4.18
C LEU A 14 -25.57 -10.75 5.34
N HIS A 15 -26.87 -10.44 5.33
CA HIS A 15 -27.52 -9.63 6.38
C HIS A 15 -27.56 -10.29 7.77
N LEU A 16 -27.31 -11.61 7.83
CA LEU A 16 -27.25 -12.37 9.08
C LEU A 16 -25.81 -12.58 9.58
N LEU A 17 -24.77 -12.32 8.77
CA LEU A 17 -23.37 -12.50 9.16
C LEU A 17 -23.01 -11.70 10.42
N PRO A 18 -23.41 -10.42 10.58
CA PRO A 18 -23.07 -9.68 11.79
C PRO A 18 -23.69 -10.28 13.05
N THR A 19 -24.96 -10.65 12.98
CA THR A 19 -25.68 -11.28 14.11
C THR A 19 -25.11 -12.65 14.42
N ALA A 20 -24.81 -13.46 13.41
CA ALA A 20 -24.23 -14.78 13.59
C ALA A 20 -22.83 -14.68 14.24
N ALA A 21 -21.99 -13.76 13.76
CA ALA A 21 -20.65 -13.52 14.32
C ALA A 21 -20.73 -13.06 15.78
N TRP A 22 -21.66 -12.16 16.12
CA TRP A 22 -21.88 -11.73 17.50
C TRP A 22 -22.35 -12.90 18.41
N LEU A 23 -23.31 -13.71 17.95
CA LEU A 23 -23.77 -14.89 18.71
C LEU A 23 -22.69 -15.96 18.88
N SER A 24 -21.73 -16.06 17.94
CA SER A 24 -20.65 -17.05 17.96
C SER A 24 -19.72 -16.94 19.18
N LEU A 25 -19.73 -15.78 19.85
CA LEU A 25 -18.95 -15.50 21.06
C LEU A 25 -19.32 -16.45 22.21
N TRP A 26 -20.59 -16.84 22.34
CA TRP A 26 -21.05 -17.77 23.38
C TRP A 26 -21.79 -19.00 22.84
N ASN A 27 -22.24 -18.98 21.58
CA ASN A 27 -22.91 -20.12 20.97
C ASN A 27 -21.93 -20.92 20.09
N GLU A 28 -21.48 -22.06 20.62
CA GLU A 28 -20.54 -22.95 19.94
C GLU A 28 -21.09 -23.51 18.62
N ASP A 29 -22.36 -23.90 18.56
CA ASP A 29 -22.96 -24.44 17.34
C ASP A 29 -22.97 -23.41 16.20
N ILE A 30 -23.24 -22.14 16.50
CA ILE A 30 -23.18 -21.05 15.51
C ILE A 30 -21.74 -20.81 15.07
N ARG A 31 -20.79 -20.82 16.02
CA ARG A 31 -19.37 -20.65 15.73
C ARG A 31 -18.83 -21.75 14.81
N GLU A 32 -19.13 -23.01 15.09
CA GLU A 32 -18.70 -24.14 14.26
C GLU A 32 -19.32 -24.08 12.85
N ARG A 33 -20.58 -23.63 12.74
CA ARG A 33 -21.20 -23.38 11.44
C ARG A 33 -20.49 -22.29 10.66
N LEU A 34 -20.16 -21.16 11.30
CA LEU A 34 -19.42 -20.08 10.65
C LEU A 34 -18.03 -20.54 10.22
N LEU A 35 -17.28 -21.23 11.07
CA LEU A 35 -16.00 -21.83 10.66
C LEU A 35 -16.15 -22.73 9.43
N ALA A 36 -17.21 -23.54 9.38
CA ALA A 36 -17.46 -24.45 8.28
C ALA A 36 -17.97 -23.77 6.99
N THR A 37 -18.61 -22.60 7.06
CA THR A 37 -19.24 -21.96 5.89
C THR A 37 -18.67 -20.58 5.53
N GLU A 38 -18.42 -19.70 6.49
CA GLU A 38 -18.03 -18.29 6.31
C GLU A 38 -17.04 -17.85 7.42
N PRO A 39 -15.82 -18.43 7.49
CA PRO A 39 -14.85 -18.15 8.56
C PRO A 39 -14.46 -16.66 8.63
N GLU A 40 -14.50 -15.95 7.52
CA GLU A 40 -14.25 -14.51 7.41
C GLU A 40 -15.18 -13.64 8.24
N ALA A 41 -16.40 -14.11 8.46
CA ALA A 41 -17.35 -13.42 9.32
C ALA A 41 -16.84 -13.26 10.75
N LEU A 42 -15.99 -14.18 11.23
CA LEU A 42 -15.45 -14.18 12.59
C LEU A 42 -14.36 -13.12 12.80
N PHE A 43 -13.75 -12.61 11.72
CA PHE A 43 -12.77 -11.53 11.81
C PHE A 43 -13.25 -10.20 11.23
N GLN A 44 -14.36 -10.19 10.48
CA GLN A 44 -14.94 -8.96 9.93
C GLN A 44 -16.12 -8.39 10.75
N HIS A 45 -16.83 -9.24 11.49
CA HIS A 45 -18.06 -8.83 12.18
C HIS A 45 -18.07 -9.19 13.68
N GLY A 46 -19.10 -8.71 14.38
CA GLY A 46 -19.22 -8.90 15.82
C GLY A 46 -18.07 -8.24 16.58
N ASP A 47 -17.55 -8.93 17.59
CA ASP A 47 -16.33 -8.54 18.28
C ASP A 47 -15.25 -9.63 18.16
N PRO A 48 -14.35 -9.54 17.17
CA PRO A 48 -13.27 -10.51 17.00
C PRO A 48 -12.37 -10.63 18.23
N ALA A 49 -12.25 -9.58 19.05
CA ALA A 49 -11.45 -9.59 20.27
C ALA A 49 -12.09 -10.42 21.41
N GLY A 50 -13.38 -10.75 21.32
CA GLY A 50 -14.07 -11.62 22.27
C GLY A 50 -13.86 -13.12 22.00
N LEU A 51 -13.35 -13.50 20.83
CA LEU A 51 -13.09 -14.91 20.49
C LEU A 51 -11.82 -15.41 21.16
N ASP A 52 -11.81 -16.67 21.59
CA ASP A 52 -10.60 -17.34 22.06
C ASP A 52 -9.54 -17.44 20.95
N VAL A 53 -8.27 -17.35 21.33
CA VAL A 53 -7.14 -17.38 20.37
C VAL A 53 -7.14 -18.66 19.52
N ILE A 54 -7.55 -19.81 20.08
CA ILE A 54 -7.66 -21.08 19.37
C ILE A 54 -8.69 -20.97 18.24
N VAL A 55 -9.84 -20.35 18.53
CA VAL A 55 -10.89 -20.12 17.54
C VAL A 55 -10.40 -19.18 16.44
N ARG A 56 -9.74 -18.09 16.81
CA ARG A 56 -9.21 -17.13 15.82
C ARG A 56 -8.20 -17.77 14.89
N ARG A 57 -7.26 -18.54 15.43
CA ARG A 57 -6.29 -19.29 14.64
C ARG A 57 -6.99 -20.27 13.69
N ARG A 58 -7.97 -21.03 14.19
CA ARG A 58 -8.74 -21.97 13.37
C ARG A 58 -9.52 -21.25 12.26
N ALA A 59 -10.10 -20.09 12.55
CA ALA A 59 -10.79 -19.28 11.54
C ALA A 59 -9.82 -18.82 10.43
N LEU A 60 -8.63 -18.34 10.80
CA LEU A 60 -7.58 -17.97 9.85
C LEU A 60 -7.12 -19.17 9.01
N GLU A 61 -6.85 -20.31 9.64
CA GLU A 61 -6.43 -21.53 8.95
C GLU A 61 -7.48 -22.03 7.95
N VAL A 62 -8.74 -22.11 8.38
CA VAL A 62 -9.84 -22.55 7.50
C VAL A 62 -10.06 -21.56 6.37
N TYR A 63 -9.95 -20.25 6.63
CA TYR A 63 -9.96 -19.23 5.59
C TYR A 63 -8.84 -19.51 4.57
N LEU A 64 -7.58 -19.59 5.00
CA LEU A 64 -6.44 -19.80 4.09
C LEU A 64 -6.52 -21.11 3.30
N GLU A 65 -6.96 -22.21 3.92
CA GLU A 65 -7.11 -23.50 3.21
C GLU A 65 -8.16 -23.44 2.11
N ARG A 66 -9.23 -22.65 2.26
CA ARG A 66 -10.21 -22.47 1.18
C ARG A 66 -9.61 -21.80 -0.04
N TYR A 67 -8.60 -20.95 0.14
CA TYR A 67 -7.93 -20.24 -0.94
C TYR A 67 -6.77 -21.00 -1.57
N LYS A 68 -6.43 -22.15 -1.01
CA LYS A 68 -5.42 -23.02 -1.61
C LYS A 68 -5.83 -23.39 -3.04
N GLY A 69 -5.05 -22.94 -4.02
CA GLY A 69 -5.30 -23.18 -5.45
C GLY A 69 -6.34 -22.26 -6.11
N GLN A 70 -6.94 -21.32 -5.38
CA GLN A 70 -7.78 -20.28 -6.00
C GLN A 70 -6.92 -19.17 -6.59
N LYS A 71 -7.28 -18.66 -7.78
CA LYS A 71 -6.47 -17.66 -8.48
C LYS A 71 -6.67 -16.24 -7.97
N ARG A 72 -7.88 -15.86 -7.56
CA ARG A 72 -8.20 -14.51 -7.05
C ARG A 72 -9.42 -14.46 -6.12
N GLN A 73 -9.34 -13.64 -5.08
CA GLN A 73 -10.43 -13.00 -4.36
C GLN A 73 -10.10 -11.56 -3.95
N PHE A 74 -11.18 -10.76 -3.92
CA PHE A 74 -11.19 -9.36 -3.53
C PHE A 74 -11.99 -9.19 -2.25
N ASP A 75 -11.60 -9.89 -1.19
CA ASP A 75 -12.16 -9.59 0.12
C ASP A 75 -11.54 -8.30 0.63
N HIS A 76 -12.40 -7.32 0.91
CA HIS A 76 -12.00 -6.10 1.60
C HIS A 76 -12.43 -6.22 3.06
N PHE A 77 -11.44 -6.33 3.94
CA PHE A 77 -11.66 -6.38 5.37
C PHE A 77 -11.55 -5.00 5.98
N ASP A 78 -12.44 -4.73 6.94
CA ASP A 78 -12.37 -3.52 7.75
C ASP A 78 -11.09 -3.53 8.60
N PRO A 79 -10.20 -2.53 8.47
CA PRO A 79 -8.97 -2.44 9.26
C PRO A 79 -9.22 -2.48 10.77
N GLY A 80 -10.32 -1.87 11.24
CA GLY A 80 -10.69 -1.87 12.66
C GLY A 80 -11.00 -3.26 13.19
N ALA A 81 -11.71 -4.08 12.42
CA ALA A 81 -12.00 -5.47 12.76
C ALA A 81 -10.72 -6.34 12.76
N LEU A 82 -9.85 -6.19 11.76
CA LEU A 82 -8.56 -6.88 11.72
C LEU A 82 -7.67 -6.53 12.91
N ARG A 83 -7.63 -5.26 13.32
CA ARG A 83 -6.88 -4.79 14.49
C ARG A 83 -7.34 -5.44 15.80
N ARG A 84 -8.63 -5.78 15.91
CA ARG A 84 -9.17 -6.51 17.06
C ARG A 84 -8.90 -8.02 16.99
N PHE A 85 -8.84 -8.58 15.79
CA PHE A 85 -8.63 -10.00 15.55
C PHE A 85 -7.17 -10.43 15.71
N ALA A 86 -6.25 -9.69 15.09
CA ALA A 86 -4.86 -10.07 14.81
C ALA A 86 -3.89 -10.19 16.01
N PRO A 87 -3.95 -9.38 17.09
CA PRO A 87 -2.85 -9.29 18.07
C PRO A 87 -2.43 -10.61 18.72
N ALA A 88 -3.34 -11.58 18.82
CA ALA A 88 -3.06 -12.89 19.42
C ALA A 88 -2.57 -13.94 18.38
N LEU A 89 -2.33 -13.56 17.14
CA LEU A 89 -2.08 -14.47 16.02
C LEU A 89 -0.67 -14.41 15.44
N GLU A 90 0.30 -13.79 16.12
CA GLU A 90 1.66 -13.60 15.57
C GLU A 90 2.28 -14.91 15.05
N ASP A 91 2.31 -15.95 15.88
CA ASP A 91 2.86 -17.26 15.50
C ASP A 91 2.12 -17.91 14.33
N ALA A 92 0.78 -17.79 14.31
CA ALA A 92 -0.05 -18.37 13.26
C ALA A 92 0.15 -17.64 11.92
N VAL A 93 0.25 -16.31 11.95
CA VAL A 93 0.54 -15.49 10.76
C VAL A 93 1.93 -15.80 10.23
N MET A 94 2.94 -15.84 11.09
CA MET A 94 4.31 -16.20 10.70
C MET A 94 4.41 -17.61 10.11
N ALA A 95 3.72 -18.59 10.72
CA ALA A 95 3.71 -19.96 10.21
C ALA A 95 3.10 -20.04 8.81
N ASN A 96 2.03 -19.27 8.54
CA ASN A 96 1.40 -19.26 7.23
C ASN A 96 2.21 -18.45 6.19
N LEU A 97 2.88 -17.36 6.56
CA LEU A 97 3.76 -16.62 5.66
C LEU A 97 4.97 -17.45 5.16
N LYS A 98 5.37 -18.50 5.88
CA LYS A 98 6.41 -19.45 5.47
C LYS A 98 5.96 -20.42 4.37
N ARG A 99 4.65 -20.55 4.17
CA ARG A 99 4.10 -21.53 3.23
C ARG A 99 4.28 -21.05 1.80
N GLN A 100 4.79 -21.93 0.95
CA GLN A 100 5.00 -21.65 -0.48
C GLN A 100 3.79 -21.99 -1.35
N ASP A 101 2.77 -22.64 -0.79
CA ASP A 101 1.57 -23.09 -1.50
C ASP A 101 0.43 -22.04 -1.49
N LEU A 102 0.61 -20.93 -0.78
CA LEU A 102 -0.39 -19.87 -0.69
C LEU A 102 -0.33 -18.95 -1.93
N PRO A 103 -1.49 -18.57 -2.50
CA PRO A 103 -1.53 -17.58 -3.55
C PRO A 103 -1.10 -16.21 -3.03
N HIS A 104 -0.54 -15.36 -3.90
CA HIS A 104 -0.05 -14.03 -3.52
C HIS A 104 -1.07 -13.15 -2.79
N GLU A 105 -2.36 -13.29 -3.11
CA GLU A 105 -3.41 -12.53 -2.41
C GLU A 105 -3.60 -12.97 -0.96
N ALA A 106 -3.45 -14.26 -0.66
CA ALA A 106 -3.47 -14.74 0.72
C ALA A 106 -2.25 -14.22 1.49
N ILE A 107 -1.09 -14.14 0.83
CA ILE A 107 0.13 -13.54 1.40
C ILE A 107 -0.10 -12.04 1.65
N ALA A 108 -0.69 -11.32 0.70
CA ALA A 108 -1.01 -9.90 0.83
C ALA A 108 -1.97 -9.65 2.00
N PHE A 109 -2.99 -10.51 2.17
CA PHE A 109 -3.88 -10.47 3.33
C PHE A 109 -3.15 -10.74 4.65
N LEU A 110 -2.26 -11.74 4.70
CA LEU A 110 -1.45 -12.01 5.90
C LEU A 110 -0.55 -10.83 6.28
N LEU A 111 0.02 -10.14 5.29
CA LEU A 111 0.81 -8.92 5.51
C LEU A 111 -0.07 -7.77 6.03
N GLN A 112 -1.28 -7.58 5.47
CA GLN A 112 -2.25 -6.63 5.98
C GLN A 112 -2.65 -6.95 7.44
N LEU A 113 -2.88 -8.23 7.74
CA LEU A 113 -3.21 -8.68 9.08
C LEU A 113 -2.06 -8.43 10.06
N ALA A 114 -0.82 -8.62 9.62
CA ALA A 114 0.37 -8.28 10.38
C ALA A 114 0.47 -6.79 10.68
N VAL A 115 0.17 -5.92 9.70
CA VAL A 115 0.11 -4.46 9.90
C VAL A 115 -0.92 -4.09 10.94
N GLU A 116 -2.17 -4.53 10.77
CA GLU A 116 -3.26 -4.14 11.67
C GLU A 116 -3.09 -4.72 13.08
N GLY A 117 -2.46 -5.89 13.21
CA GLY A 117 -2.14 -6.50 14.50
C GLY A 117 -0.87 -5.97 15.16
N GLY A 118 -0.05 -5.17 14.47
CA GLY A 118 1.25 -4.73 14.98
C GLY A 118 2.25 -5.89 15.15
N LEU A 119 2.17 -6.91 14.28
CA LEU A 119 2.93 -8.16 14.39
C LEU A 119 4.36 -8.00 13.88
N THR A 120 5.20 -7.30 14.65
CA THR A 120 6.56 -6.89 14.24
C THR A 120 7.47 -8.06 13.83
N SER A 121 7.27 -9.27 14.37
CA SER A 121 8.04 -10.46 14.00
C SER A 121 7.86 -10.84 12.51
N CYS A 122 6.80 -10.34 11.85
CA CYS A 122 6.53 -10.56 10.43
C CYS A 122 7.28 -9.59 9.49
N SER A 123 8.03 -8.61 10.00
CA SER A 123 8.69 -7.55 9.19
C SER A 123 9.56 -8.13 8.05
N SER A 124 10.30 -9.19 8.34
CA SER A 124 11.21 -9.85 7.40
C SER A 124 10.51 -10.38 6.14
N TYR A 125 9.26 -10.84 6.26
CA TYR A 125 8.45 -11.26 5.10
C TYR A 125 7.99 -10.06 4.27
N GLY A 126 7.68 -8.94 4.92
CA GLY A 126 7.43 -7.68 4.22
C GLY A 126 8.64 -7.26 3.38
N VAL A 127 9.85 -7.33 3.95
CA VAL A 127 11.09 -6.99 3.23
C VAL A 127 11.31 -7.93 2.04
N PHE A 128 11.16 -9.24 2.27
CA PHE A 128 11.31 -10.25 1.22
C PHE A 128 10.37 -9.99 0.03
N TRP A 129 9.08 -9.80 0.28
CA TRP A 129 8.09 -9.61 -0.79
C TRP A 129 8.18 -8.23 -1.45
N ALA A 130 8.54 -7.18 -0.71
CA ALA A 130 8.73 -5.85 -1.28
C ALA A 130 9.88 -5.81 -2.30
N ALA A 131 10.96 -6.53 -2.00
CA ALA A 131 12.15 -6.66 -2.85
C ALA A 131 11.97 -7.66 -4.01
N ASN A 132 10.92 -8.48 -4.00
CA ASN A 132 10.70 -9.49 -5.04
C ASN A 132 10.04 -8.88 -6.28
N ILE A 133 10.82 -8.58 -7.32
CA ILE A 133 10.35 -7.99 -8.58
C ILE A 133 9.37 -8.92 -9.33
N GLY A 134 9.48 -10.24 -9.14
CA GLY A 134 8.58 -11.22 -9.75
C GLY A 134 7.23 -11.37 -9.04
N ALA A 135 7.08 -10.78 -7.86
CA ALA A 135 5.79 -10.75 -7.18
C ALA A 135 4.85 -9.76 -7.87
N ASP A 136 3.55 -10.04 -7.84
CA ASP A 136 2.58 -9.12 -8.42
C ASP A 136 2.50 -7.80 -7.63
N SER A 137 2.01 -6.78 -8.31
CA SER A 137 1.94 -5.41 -7.84
C SER A 137 1.13 -5.24 -6.55
N ARG A 138 0.05 -6.01 -6.35
CA ARG A 138 -0.77 -5.91 -5.15
C ARG A 138 0.01 -6.43 -3.95
N LEU A 139 0.63 -7.60 -4.08
CA LEU A 139 1.46 -8.18 -3.03
C LEU A 139 2.64 -7.25 -2.68
N ARG A 140 3.34 -6.71 -3.68
CA ARG A 140 4.45 -5.77 -3.42
C ARG A 140 3.99 -4.52 -2.67
N ARG A 141 2.82 -3.96 -3.01
CA ARG A 141 2.27 -2.78 -2.28
C ARG A 141 1.94 -3.11 -0.83
N GLU A 142 1.30 -4.24 -0.56
CA GLU A 142 1.03 -4.65 0.83
C GLU A 142 2.33 -4.96 1.59
N ALA A 143 3.34 -5.50 0.91
CA ALA A 143 4.66 -5.70 1.49
C ALA A 143 5.34 -4.38 1.86
N PHE A 144 5.26 -3.34 1.01
CA PHE A 144 5.76 -2.01 1.37
C PHE A 144 5.04 -1.41 2.57
N ARG A 145 3.71 -1.57 2.65
CA ARG A 145 2.92 -1.17 3.84
C ARG A 145 3.37 -1.91 5.09
N ALA A 146 3.59 -3.22 4.98
CA ALA A 146 4.11 -4.04 6.07
C ALA A 146 5.49 -3.57 6.56
N VAL A 147 6.43 -3.30 5.64
CA VAL A 147 7.74 -2.77 6.02
C VAL A 147 7.63 -1.38 6.65
N ALA A 148 6.77 -0.52 6.11
CA ALA A 148 6.55 0.82 6.64
C ALA A 148 6.03 0.80 8.08
N ALA A 149 5.14 -0.13 8.41
CA ALA A 149 4.55 -0.23 9.74
C ALA A 149 5.39 -1.05 10.74
N LEU A 150 5.98 -2.16 10.30
CA LEU A 150 6.52 -3.19 11.20
C LEU A 150 8.05 -3.23 11.27
N ALA A 151 8.74 -2.75 10.23
CA ALA A 151 10.19 -2.88 10.17
C ALA A 151 10.92 -1.75 10.92
N SER A 152 12.12 -2.09 11.41
CA SER A 152 13.04 -1.12 12.01
C SER A 152 13.53 -0.09 10.98
N LYS A 153 14.02 1.06 11.47
CA LYS A 153 14.63 2.09 10.60
C LYS A 153 15.79 1.54 9.77
N GLN A 154 16.57 0.61 10.32
CA GLN A 154 17.69 -0.01 9.62
C GLN A 154 17.20 -0.93 8.48
N GLU A 155 16.18 -1.75 8.71
CA GLU A 155 15.58 -2.60 7.67
C GLU A 155 14.96 -1.76 6.55
N LYS A 156 14.22 -0.71 6.90
CA LYS A 156 13.65 0.24 5.92
C LYS A 156 14.73 0.85 5.05
N ARG A 157 15.84 1.30 5.66
CA ARG A 157 16.96 1.89 4.91
C ARG A 157 17.66 0.87 4.01
N ARG A 158 17.91 -0.34 4.50
CA ARG A 158 18.50 -1.42 3.68
C ARG A 158 17.63 -1.76 2.48
N LEU A 159 16.31 -1.84 2.66
CA LEU A 159 15.37 -2.05 1.57
C LEU A 159 15.46 -0.88 0.57
N ALA A 160 15.42 0.37 1.03
CA ALA A 160 15.56 1.53 0.15
C ALA A 160 16.88 1.50 -0.65
N ASP A 161 18.01 1.21 0.00
CA ASP A 161 19.32 1.10 -0.67
C ASP A 161 19.33 -0.02 -1.73
N GLN A 162 18.71 -1.16 -1.45
CA GLN A 162 18.60 -2.26 -2.41
C GLN A 162 17.80 -1.85 -3.63
N LEU A 163 16.66 -1.18 -3.42
CA LEU A 163 15.76 -0.75 -4.49
C LEU A 163 16.36 0.40 -5.32
N LEU A 164 17.11 1.31 -4.69
CA LEU A 164 17.83 2.39 -5.39
C LEU A 164 18.96 1.87 -6.28
N ARG A 165 19.54 0.71 -5.95
CA ARG A 165 20.57 0.05 -6.79
C ARG A 165 19.98 -0.72 -7.96
N ASP A 166 18.71 -1.08 -7.92
CA ASP A 166 18.04 -1.79 -9.01
C ASP A 166 17.82 -0.85 -10.21
N PRO A 167 18.45 -1.11 -11.37
CA PRO A 167 18.31 -0.25 -12.55
C PRO A 167 16.97 -0.43 -13.28
N GLY A 168 16.12 -1.38 -12.88
CA GLY A 168 14.86 -1.69 -13.55
C GLY A 168 13.85 -0.54 -13.52
N GLU A 169 12.94 -0.54 -14.49
CA GLU A 169 11.75 0.32 -14.46
C GLU A 169 10.74 -0.21 -13.42
N TRP A 170 10.00 0.71 -12.81
CA TRP A 170 9.05 0.40 -11.76
C TRP A 170 7.62 0.70 -12.16
N GLU A 171 6.69 -0.16 -11.77
CA GLU A 171 5.28 0.14 -11.93
C GLU A 171 4.85 1.32 -11.06
N GLN A 172 4.09 2.24 -11.66
CA GLN A 172 3.53 3.44 -11.04
C GLN A 172 2.89 3.22 -9.67
N ASN A 173 2.07 2.17 -9.49
CA ASN A 173 1.41 1.94 -8.21
C ASN A 173 2.38 1.46 -7.12
N VAL A 174 3.43 0.75 -7.51
CA VAL A 174 4.43 0.23 -6.57
C VAL A 174 5.33 1.37 -6.10
N VAL A 175 5.83 2.22 -7.01
CA VAL A 175 6.63 3.41 -6.64
C VAL A 175 5.81 4.38 -5.80
N GLY A 176 4.56 4.62 -6.16
CA GLY A 176 3.69 5.53 -5.41
C GLY A 176 3.57 5.12 -3.95
N VAL A 177 3.21 3.86 -3.68
CA VAL A 177 3.11 3.34 -2.30
C VAL A 177 4.44 3.39 -1.56
N PHE A 178 5.55 3.03 -2.24
CA PHE A 178 6.88 3.12 -1.64
C PHE A 178 7.24 4.57 -1.28
N ALA A 179 7.05 5.52 -2.20
CA ALA A 179 7.33 6.92 -1.97
C ALA A 179 6.48 7.51 -0.83
N SER A 180 5.17 7.25 -0.81
CA SER A 180 4.25 7.69 0.25
C SER A 180 4.68 7.27 1.65
N HIS A 181 5.26 6.09 1.80
CA HIS A 181 5.63 5.56 3.12
C HIS A 181 7.08 5.83 3.52
N PHE A 182 7.99 6.03 2.56
CA PHE A 182 9.42 6.11 2.81
C PHE A 182 9.99 7.51 2.64
N PHE A 183 9.35 8.40 1.91
CA PHE A 183 9.71 9.82 1.87
C PHE A 183 8.89 10.61 2.90
N PRO A 184 9.48 11.57 3.64
CA PRO A 184 10.90 11.93 3.71
C PRO A 184 11.69 11.15 4.78
N SER A 185 11.06 10.19 5.47
CA SER A 185 11.62 9.58 6.69
C SER A 185 12.83 8.66 6.47
N VAL A 186 12.95 8.08 5.27
CA VAL A 186 14.00 7.12 4.86
C VAL A 186 14.68 7.58 3.58
N LEU A 187 13.90 8.12 2.64
CA LEU A 187 14.38 8.66 1.38
C LEU A 187 14.62 10.17 1.48
N SER A 188 15.76 10.60 0.96
CA SER A 188 16.01 12.01 0.64
C SER A 188 15.30 12.44 -0.65
N ALA A 189 15.24 13.75 -0.89
CA ALA A 189 14.68 14.30 -2.12
C ALA A 189 15.40 13.81 -3.39
N ALA A 190 16.74 13.76 -3.37
CA ALA A 190 17.54 13.28 -4.49
C ALA A 190 17.32 11.78 -4.79
N GLU A 191 17.13 10.97 -3.75
CA GLU A 191 16.81 9.55 -3.90
C GLU A 191 15.41 9.34 -4.46
N LEU A 192 14.43 10.12 -4.00
CA LEU A 192 13.09 10.10 -4.58
C LEU A 192 13.12 10.52 -6.06
N GLY A 193 13.85 11.59 -6.40
CA GLY A 193 14.07 11.99 -7.80
C GLY A 193 14.63 10.87 -8.67
N THR A 194 15.61 10.13 -8.14
CA THR A 194 16.18 8.96 -8.83
C THR A 194 15.15 7.87 -9.10
N LEU A 195 14.22 7.64 -8.16
CA LEU A 195 13.14 6.67 -8.35
C LEU A 195 12.09 7.15 -9.35
N LEU A 196 11.72 8.44 -9.31
CA LEU A 196 10.74 9.04 -10.23
C LEU A 196 11.19 8.90 -11.70
N ARG A 197 12.48 9.07 -11.98
CA ARG A 197 13.07 8.86 -13.31
C ARG A 197 12.96 7.42 -13.82
N ARG A 198 12.76 6.44 -12.93
CA ARG A 198 12.63 5.01 -13.26
C ARG A 198 11.19 4.52 -13.30
N VAL A 199 10.21 5.41 -13.15
CA VAL A 199 8.79 5.06 -13.21
C VAL A 199 8.43 4.69 -14.65
N ALA A 200 7.99 3.45 -14.85
CA ALA A 200 7.51 2.95 -16.14
C ALA A 200 6.34 3.82 -16.63
N PRO A 201 6.23 4.05 -17.96
CA PRO A 201 5.10 4.76 -18.52
C PRO A 201 3.81 3.99 -18.25
N GLY A 202 2.78 4.72 -17.80
CA GLY A 202 1.44 4.19 -17.59
C GLY A 202 0.48 4.84 -18.57
N SER A 203 -0.75 4.32 -18.62
CA SER A 203 -1.83 4.97 -19.35
C SER A 203 -2.10 6.36 -18.73
N PRO A 204 -2.21 7.43 -19.54
CA PRO A 204 -2.60 8.76 -19.06
C PRO A 204 -3.93 8.73 -18.30
N ARG A 205 -4.85 7.85 -18.72
CA ARG A 205 -6.22 7.74 -18.20
C ARG A 205 -6.34 6.93 -16.91
N THR A 206 -5.29 6.21 -16.50
CA THR A 206 -5.31 5.44 -15.25
C THR A 206 -4.84 6.33 -14.11
N HIS A 207 -5.68 6.50 -13.09
CA HIS A 207 -5.26 7.08 -11.83
C HIS A 207 -4.38 6.05 -11.10
N THR A 208 -3.16 6.43 -10.75
CA THR A 208 -2.18 5.54 -10.11
C THR A 208 -1.65 6.19 -8.84
N HIS A 209 -1.16 5.38 -7.90
CA HIS A 209 -0.67 5.91 -6.62
C HIS A 209 0.45 6.94 -6.78
N ILE A 210 1.30 6.84 -7.82
CA ILE A 210 2.35 7.85 -8.04
C ILE A 210 1.76 9.22 -8.39
N LYS A 211 0.65 9.25 -9.14
CA LYS A 211 -0.06 10.51 -9.45
C LYS A 211 -0.62 11.12 -8.18
N THR A 212 -1.33 10.32 -7.38
CA THR A 212 -1.87 10.75 -6.08
C THR A 212 -0.76 11.28 -5.17
N PHE A 213 0.34 10.54 -5.05
CA PHE A 213 1.50 10.92 -4.25
C PHE A 213 2.06 12.26 -4.70
N VAL A 214 2.41 12.41 -5.99
CA VAL A 214 3.04 13.63 -6.49
C VAL A 214 2.11 14.85 -6.49
N TRP A 215 0.80 14.65 -6.68
CA TRP A 215 -0.16 15.76 -6.70
C TRP A 215 -0.55 16.25 -5.32
N HIS A 216 -0.73 15.33 -4.38
CA HIS A 216 -1.44 15.64 -3.14
C HIS A 216 -0.61 15.37 -1.89
N GLU A 217 0.30 14.40 -1.92
CA GLU A 217 1.09 14.05 -0.74
C GLU A 217 2.43 14.78 -0.73
N LEU A 218 3.17 14.74 -1.84
CA LEU A 218 4.51 15.31 -1.96
C LEU A 218 4.58 16.79 -1.56
N PRO A 219 3.70 17.71 -2.05
CA PRO A 219 3.76 19.11 -1.66
C PRO A 219 3.52 19.34 -0.17
N VAL A 220 2.77 18.44 0.47
CA VAL A 220 2.41 18.51 1.90
C VAL A 220 3.52 17.94 2.78
N ILE A 221 4.08 16.79 2.41
CA ILE A 221 5.05 16.07 3.24
C ILE A 221 6.51 16.45 2.96
N CYS A 222 6.81 17.12 1.85
CA CYS A 222 8.16 17.55 1.51
C CYS A 222 8.67 18.58 2.53
N PRO A 223 9.76 18.27 3.27
CA PRO A 223 10.35 19.21 4.21
C PRO A 223 10.74 20.52 3.52
N ALA A 224 10.58 21.65 4.20
CA ALA A 224 10.90 22.97 3.64
C ALA A 224 12.35 23.05 3.11
N ALA A 225 13.29 22.47 3.85
CA ALA A 225 14.72 22.40 3.48
C ALA A 225 14.99 21.59 2.20
N ASP A 226 14.07 20.69 1.83
CA ASP A 226 14.23 19.80 0.68
C ASP A 226 13.44 20.27 -0.56
N ARG A 227 12.61 21.32 -0.44
CA ARG A 227 11.71 21.76 -1.54
C ARG A 227 12.47 22.19 -2.79
N LEU A 228 13.56 22.94 -2.65
CA LEU A 228 14.37 23.37 -3.80
C LEU A 228 15.05 22.18 -4.49
N THR A 229 15.62 21.26 -3.71
CA THR A 229 16.16 20.00 -4.23
C THR A 229 15.08 19.22 -4.98
N MET A 230 13.89 19.07 -4.39
CA MET A 230 12.79 18.34 -5.01
C MET A 230 12.29 19.02 -6.29
N LEU A 231 12.20 20.35 -6.33
CA LEU A 231 11.88 21.10 -7.57
C LEU A 231 12.88 20.77 -8.68
N ARG A 232 14.18 20.82 -8.37
CA ARG A 232 15.24 20.45 -9.31
C ARG A 232 15.08 19.02 -9.81
N GLU A 233 14.87 18.06 -8.91
CA GLU A 233 14.71 16.65 -9.28
C GLU A 233 13.46 16.40 -10.13
N LEU A 234 12.33 17.06 -9.84
CA LEU A 234 11.11 16.99 -10.66
C LEU A 234 11.34 17.61 -12.04
N ALA A 235 11.98 18.77 -12.11
CA ALA A 235 12.31 19.44 -13.36
C ALA A 235 13.26 18.60 -14.23
N GLU A 236 14.30 18.01 -13.65
CA GLU A 236 15.20 17.08 -14.34
C GLU A 236 14.46 15.84 -14.85
N THR A 237 13.57 15.28 -14.03
CA THR A 237 12.75 14.14 -14.43
C THR A 237 11.84 14.49 -15.61
N LEU A 238 11.21 15.67 -15.59
CA LEU A 238 10.37 16.16 -16.67
C LEU A 238 11.16 16.42 -17.96
N ARG A 239 12.41 16.92 -17.86
CA ARG A 239 13.30 17.13 -19.03
C ARG A 239 13.78 15.82 -19.66
N GLN A 240 13.99 14.79 -18.83
CA GLN A 240 14.49 13.49 -19.29
C GLN A 240 13.39 12.58 -19.82
N THR A 241 12.12 12.81 -19.44
CA THR A 241 11.01 12.06 -20.00
C THR A 241 10.64 12.60 -21.38
N THR A 242 10.65 11.72 -22.38
CA THR A 242 10.13 12.01 -23.73
C THR A 242 8.64 11.69 -23.85
N ARG A 243 8.00 11.29 -22.74
CA ARG A 243 6.66 10.72 -22.69
C ARG A 243 5.75 11.61 -21.86
N ASP A 244 4.47 11.69 -22.25
CA ASP A 244 3.44 12.44 -21.52
C ASP A 244 3.33 11.97 -20.07
N GLN A 245 3.88 12.80 -19.18
CA GLN A 245 3.79 12.65 -17.73
C GLN A 245 3.22 13.94 -17.15
N GLY A 246 2.03 14.35 -17.59
CA GLY A 246 1.30 15.50 -17.04
C GLY A 246 1.17 15.47 -15.50
N TRP A 247 1.36 14.31 -14.87
CA TRP A 247 1.41 14.23 -13.42
C TRP A 247 2.65 14.88 -12.78
N LEU A 248 3.81 14.85 -13.45
CA LEU A 248 5.01 15.57 -13.01
C LEU A 248 4.83 17.09 -13.12
N VAL A 249 4.15 17.55 -14.18
CA VAL A 249 3.85 18.98 -14.40
C VAL A 249 3.03 19.52 -13.23
N HIS A 250 1.95 18.84 -12.87
CA HIS A 250 1.11 19.25 -11.74
C HIS A 250 1.86 19.16 -10.41
N GLY A 251 2.71 18.15 -10.20
CA GLY A 251 3.57 18.07 -9.02
C GLY A 251 4.53 19.26 -8.91
N LEU A 252 5.15 19.64 -10.03
CA LEU A 252 6.05 20.77 -10.12
C LEU A 252 5.30 22.09 -9.84
N GLN A 253 4.10 22.28 -10.39
CA GLN A 253 3.25 23.45 -10.14
C GLN A 253 2.90 23.60 -8.66
N GLU A 254 2.39 22.54 -8.03
CA GLU A 254 1.99 22.59 -6.62
C GLU A 254 3.20 22.82 -5.72
N LEU A 255 4.33 22.16 -5.98
CA LEU A 255 5.54 22.39 -5.20
C LEU A 255 6.10 23.81 -5.39
N SER A 256 6.10 24.33 -6.62
CA SER A 256 6.50 25.72 -6.90
C SER A 256 5.63 26.72 -6.13
N ARG A 257 4.30 26.48 -6.06
CA ARG A 257 3.39 27.31 -5.25
C ARG A 257 3.82 27.33 -3.78
N THR A 258 4.11 26.16 -3.19
CA THR A 258 4.55 26.09 -1.79
C THR A 258 5.88 26.80 -1.51
N VAL A 259 6.74 26.95 -2.52
CA VAL A 259 8.00 27.70 -2.39
C VAL A 259 7.73 29.20 -2.54
N ILE A 260 6.92 29.61 -3.51
CA ILE A 260 6.52 31.02 -3.70
C ILE A 260 5.88 31.58 -2.43
N GLU A 261 4.96 30.82 -1.81
CA GLU A 261 4.30 31.22 -0.57
C GLU A 261 5.26 31.35 0.62
N ALA A 262 6.43 30.72 0.56
CA ALA A 262 7.43 30.75 1.61
C ALA A 262 8.53 31.81 1.39
N VAL A 263 8.73 32.28 0.15
CA VAL A 263 9.74 33.30 -0.18
C VAL A 263 9.18 34.69 0.14
N SER A 264 9.99 35.54 0.77
CA SER A 264 9.61 36.93 1.06
C SER A 264 9.43 37.71 -0.25
N PRO A 265 8.44 38.62 -0.36
CA PRO A 265 8.23 39.42 -1.57
C PRO A 265 9.45 40.27 -1.99
N ASP A 266 10.31 40.60 -1.03
CA ASP A 266 11.49 41.44 -1.23
C ASP A 266 12.78 40.62 -1.53
N GLU A 267 12.69 39.29 -1.52
CA GLU A 267 13.82 38.39 -1.75
C GLU A 267 13.83 37.89 -3.19
N GLU A 268 15.02 37.82 -3.80
CA GLU A 268 15.15 37.28 -5.15
C GLU A 268 14.78 35.78 -5.15
N PRO A 269 13.91 35.31 -6.06
CA PRO A 269 13.50 33.92 -6.07
C PRO A 269 14.70 32.99 -6.36
N PRO A 270 14.79 31.84 -5.68
CA PRO A 270 15.85 30.86 -5.94
C PRO A 270 15.88 30.40 -7.40
N ASP A 271 17.07 30.07 -7.89
CA ASP A 271 17.26 29.67 -9.29
C ASP A 271 16.47 28.41 -9.64
N GLU A 272 16.34 27.45 -8.71
CA GLU A 272 15.54 26.24 -8.93
C GLU A 272 14.05 26.56 -9.15
N LEU A 273 13.55 27.60 -8.48
CA LEU A 273 12.18 28.06 -8.66
C LEU A 273 12.02 28.76 -10.03
N LYS A 274 12.95 29.65 -10.38
CA LYS A 274 12.97 30.30 -11.71
C LYS A 274 12.99 29.27 -12.84
N ASP A 275 13.88 28.29 -12.75
CA ASP A 275 14.02 27.20 -13.72
C ASP A 275 12.76 26.35 -13.83
N SER A 276 12.11 26.07 -12.70
CA SER A 276 10.84 25.31 -12.67
C SER A 276 9.72 26.08 -13.36
N LEU A 277 9.59 27.40 -13.11
CA LEU A 277 8.58 28.25 -13.74
C LEU A 277 8.81 28.39 -15.24
N LEU A 278 10.05 28.60 -15.67
CA LEU A 278 10.40 28.62 -17.10
C LEU A 278 10.06 27.30 -17.80
N LEU A 279 10.33 26.17 -17.13
CA LEU A 279 9.97 24.86 -17.66
C LEU A 279 8.45 24.70 -17.80
N LEU A 280 7.68 25.12 -16.80
CA LEU A 280 6.21 25.08 -16.84
C LEU A 280 5.65 25.91 -18.00
N MET A 281 6.16 27.13 -18.20
CA MET A 281 5.77 27.98 -19.32
C MET A 281 6.06 27.34 -20.68
N SER A 282 7.21 26.67 -20.82
CA SER A 282 7.56 25.96 -22.07
C SER A 282 6.68 24.74 -22.35
N VAL A 283 6.10 24.13 -21.32
CA VAL A 283 5.22 22.96 -21.44
C VAL A 283 3.81 23.39 -21.84
N ASP A 284 3.32 24.53 -21.36
CA ASP A 284 2.04 25.11 -21.78
C ASP A 284 2.03 25.59 -23.25
N GLU A 285 3.21 25.89 -23.81
CA GLU A 285 3.38 26.21 -25.25
C GLU A 285 3.45 24.98 -26.16
N LEU A 286 3.60 23.77 -25.60
CA LEU A 286 3.48 22.53 -26.37
C LEU A 286 2.00 22.26 -26.63
N PRO A 287 1.59 21.96 -27.88
CA PRO A 287 0.20 21.63 -28.14
C PRO A 287 -0.13 20.37 -27.34
N LEU A 288 -0.94 20.55 -26.30
CA LEU A 288 -1.71 19.49 -25.63
C LEU A 288 -2.53 18.79 -26.73
N THR A 289 -1.89 17.85 -27.40
CA THR A 289 -2.47 17.11 -28.52
C THR A 289 -3.42 16.08 -27.92
N ALA A 290 -4.66 16.53 -27.79
CA ALA A 290 -5.91 15.77 -27.76
C ALA A 290 -6.13 14.73 -26.63
N ARG A 291 -6.97 15.14 -25.67
CA ARG A 291 -8.13 14.43 -25.07
C ARG A 291 -8.11 12.88 -24.94
#